data_AF-A0A139DBZ5-F1
#
_entry.id   AF-A0A139DBZ5-F1
#
_cell.length_a   1.000
_cell.length_b   1.000
_cell.length_c   1.000
_cell.angle_alpha   90.00
_cell.angle_beta   90.00
_cell.angle_gamma   90.00
#
_symmetry.space_group_name_H-M   'P 1'
#
loop_
_entity.id
_entity.type
_entity.pdbx_description
1 polymer ?
#
loop_
_entity_poly.entity_id
_entity_poly.type
_entity_poly.pdbx_seq_one_letter_code
_entity_poly.pdbx_strand_id
1 'polypeptide(L)'
;MSFINNLSMRGKLIALVLPALVALILFAAQSIKETASELSSMQHVKEMVRLADIGDPVAEELQRERGRSAVFIASDPGSEAATKAAQALQAQRQATDRALSGYRTNLKDVLSEADFDAAVRDSIERFTQDAGNLSALRQQVDARAASLSESASQYTGLIASRCSSAGLRIRNWPARLTPILPWPRLPRCPVENAPREPG
;
A
#
# COMPACT_ATOMS: atom_id res chain seq x y z
N MET A 1 7.96 62.63 7.73
CA MET A 1 8.84 62.50 6.55
C MET A 1 10.17 63.22 6.80
N SER A 2 11.13 62.61 7.51
CA SER A 2 12.46 63.22 7.71
C SER A 2 13.61 62.19 7.81
N PHE A 3 13.35 60.92 7.52
CA PHE A 3 14.38 59.86 7.60
C PHE A 3 15.09 59.60 6.26
N ILE A 4 14.51 60.02 5.12
CA ILE A 4 15.08 59.77 3.78
C ILE A 4 16.01 60.90 3.29
N ASN A 5 15.84 62.12 3.83
CA ASN A 5 16.55 63.30 3.33
C ASN A 5 17.98 63.47 3.89
N ASN A 6 18.37 62.71 4.92
CA ASN A 6 19.69 62.84 5.57
C ASN A 6 20.65 61.67 5.27
N LEU A 7 20.32 60.80 4.30
CA LEU A 7 21.21 59.72 3.86
C LEU A 7 22.21 60.24 2.82
N SER A 8 23.49 59.89 3.01
CA SER A 8 24.54 60.16 2.00
C SER A 8 24.17 59.52 0.65
N MET A 9 24.78 59.98 -0.45
CA MET A 9 24.50 59.45 -1.81
C MET A 9 24.55 57.91 -1.89
N ARG A 10 25.37 57.26 -1.05
CA ARG A 10 25.46 55.80 -0.95
C ARG A 10 24.22 55.17 -0.31
N GLY A 11 23.63 55.82 0.70
CA GLY A 11 22.41 55.37 1.36
C GLY A 11 21.18 55.45 0.46
N LYS A 12 21.11 56.43 -0.45
CA LYS A 12 20.03 56.53 -1.46
C LYS A 12 20.07 55.37 -2.46
N LEU A 13 21.27 54.98 -2.91
CA LEU A 13 21.45 53.81 -3.77
C LEU A 13 21.09 52.50 -3.06
N ILE A 14 21.51 52.35 -1.79
CA ILE A 14 21.17 51.16 -1.00
C ILE A 14 19.65 51.08 -0.79
N ALA A 15 18.98 52.19 -0.44
CA ALA A 15 17.53 52.21 -0.25
C ALA A 15 16.73 51.84 -1.52
N LEU A 16 17.29 52.06 -2.71
CA LEU A 16 16.67 51.68 -3.98
C LEU A 16 16.86 50.18 -4.29
N VAL A 17 18.03 49.62 -4.01
CA VAL A 17 18.42 48.27 -4.44
C VAL A 17 18.07 47.20 -3.39
N LEU A 18 18.14 47.56 -2.10
CA LEU A 18 17.91 46.62 -0.99
C LEU A 18 16.54 45.93 -1.03
N PRO A 19 15.40 46.61 -1.33
CA PRO A 19 14.09 45.96 -1.39
C PRO A 19 14.01 44.87 -2.47
N ALA A 20 14.60 45.13 -3.65
CA ALA A 20 14.65 44.15 -4.74
C ALA A 20 15.51 42.93 -4.37
N LEU A 21 16.63 43.16 -3.69
CA LEU A 21 17.51 42.10 -3.18
C LEU A 21 16.81 41.23 -2.12
N VAL A 22 16.05 41.86 -1.20
CA VAL A 22 15.26 41.13 -0.19
C VAL A 22 14.17 40.29 -0.85
N ALA A 23 13.44 40.84 -1.83
CA ALA A 23 12.42 40.10 -2.57
C ALA A 23 13.01 38.87 -3.28
N LEU A 24 14.19 39.02 -3.90
CA LEU A 24 14.91 37.93 -4.55
C LEU A 24 15.29 36.81 -3.56
N ILE A 25 15.80 37.17 -2.38
CA ILE A 25 16.19 36.20 -1.34
C ILE A 25 14.96 35.47 -0.80
N LEU A 26 13.86 36.18 -0.55
CA LEU A 26 12.61 35.58 -0.08
C LEU A 26 12.04 34.61 -1.12
N PHE A 27 12.07 34.99 -2.40
CA PHE A 27 11.63 34.13 -3.49
C PHE A 27 12.51 32.88 -3.60
N ALA A 28 13.84 33.04 -3.58
CA ALA A 28 14.77 31.90 -3.61
C ALA A 28 14.56 30.97 -2.41
N ALA A 29 14.34 31.51 -1.20
CA ALA A 29 14.05 30.72 -0.01
C ALA A 29 12.70 29.98 -0.11
N GLN A 30 11.69 30.59 -0.71
CA GLN A 30 10.40 29.94 -0.99
C GLN A 30 10.55 28.82 -2.02
N SER A 31 11.23 29.08 -3.14
CA SER A 31 11.48 28.07 -4.17
C SER A 31 12.28 26.88 -3.62
N ILE A 32 13.32 27.11 -2.81
CA ILE A 32 14.08 26.02 -2.18
C ILE A 32 13.20 25.19 -1.25
N LYS A 33 12.32 25.81 -0.46
CA LYS A 33 11.37 25.10 0.41
C LYS A 33 10.37 24.27 -0.41
N GLU A 34 9.85 24.83 -1.49
CA GLU A 34 8.93 24.14 -2.40
C GLU A 34 9.61 22.94 -3.07
N THR A 35 10.81 23.12 -3.63
CA THR A 35 11.59 22.04 -4.26
C THR A 35 11.98 20.95 -3.25
N ALA A 36 12.31 21.32 -2.01
CA ALA A 36 12.59 20.35 -0.96
C ALA A 36 11.34 19.55 -0.55
N SER A 37 10.17 20.21 -0.48
CA SER A 37 8.88 19.55 -0.22
C SER A 37 8.48 18.61 -1.35
N GLU A 38 8.78 18.97 -2.60
CA GLU A 38 8.50 18.14 -3.77
C GLU A 38 9.38 16.89 -3.78
N LEU A 39 10.67 17.03 -3.43
CA LEU A 39 11.60 15.90 -3.31
C LEU A 39 11.20 14.91 -2.19
N SER A 40 10.80 15.43 -1.02
CA SER A 40 10.29 14.59 0.08
C SER A 40 9.00 13.86 -0.29
N SER A 41 8.11 14.51 -1.05
CA SER A 41 6.88 13.90 -1.53
C SER A 41 7.17 12.74 -2.50
N MET A 42 8.19 12.86 -3.35
CA MET A 42 8.63 11.77 -4.24
C MET A 42 9.24 10.58 -3.49
N GLN A 43 9.97 10.82 -2.39
CA GLN A 43 10.53 9.75 -1.55
C GLN A 43 9.42 8.93 -0.88
N HIS A 44 8.41 9.58 -0.29
CA HIS A 44 7.25 8.90 0.29
C HIS A 44 6.47 8.07 -0.74
N VAL A 45 6.30 8.55 -1.97
CA VAL A 45 5.68 7.76 -3.05
C VAL A 45 6.48 6.50 -3.34
N LYS A 46 7.81 6.62 -3.42
CA LYS A 46 8.69 5.49 -3.72
C LYS A 46 8.61 4.41 -2.65
N GLU A 47 8.57 4.80 -1.38
CA GLU A 47 8.43 3.88 -0.25
C GLU A 47 7.08 3.16 -0.26
N MET A 48 6.00 3.86 -0.60
CA MET A 48 4.66 3.26 -0.73
C MET A 48 4.57 2.29 -1.91
N VAL A 49 5.18 2.64 -3.05
CA VAL A 49 5.27 1.73 -4.21
C VAL A 49 6.06 0.47 -3.84
N ARG A 50 7.17 0.60 -3.11
CA ARG A 50 7.95 -0.55 -2.63
C ARG A 50 7.14 -1.43 -1.67
N LEU A 51 6.32 -0.84 -0.81
CA LEU A 51 5.42 -1.58 0.10
C LEU A 51 4.31 -2.34 -0.65
N ALA A 52 3.77 -1.74 -1.72
CA ALA A 52 2.80 -2.40 -2.59
C ALA A 52 3.43 -3.56 -3.38
N ASP A 53 4.60 -3.33 -3.98
CA ASP A 53 5.33 -4.31 -4.80
C ASP A 53 5.69 -5.58 -4.03
N ILE A 54 6.15 -5.45 -2.77
CA ILE A 54 6.41 -6.63 -1.92
C ILE A 54 5.12 -7.37 -1.49
N GLY A 55 3.95 -6.77 -1.71
CA GLY A 55 2.65 -7.30 -1.32
C GLY A 55 1.86 -8.01 -2.40
N ASP A 56 2.08 -7.63 -3.66
CA ASP A 56 1.38 -8.22 -4.80
C ASP A 56 1.48 -9.76 -4.85
N PRO A 57 2.66 -10.38 -4.61
CA PRO A 57 2.76 -11.84 -4.60
C PRO A 57 1.88 -12.49 -3.53
N VAL A 58 1.71 -11.84 -2.37
CA VAL A 58 0.88 -12.37 -1.29
C VAL A 58 -0.60 -12.34 -1.66
N ALA A 59 -1.06 -11.25 -2.28
CA ALA A 59 -2.45 -11.12 -2.71
C ALA A 59 -2.81 -12.13 -3.80
N GLU A 60 -1.90 -12.35 -4.76
CA GLU A 60 -2.10 -13.33 -5.83
C GLU A 60 -2.18 -14.76 -5.28
N GLU A 61 -1.25 -15.15 -4.41
CA GLU A 61 -1.22 -16.50 -3.84
C GLU A 61 -2.42 -16.76 -2.91
N LEU A 62 -2.87 -15.77 -2.14
CA LEU A 62 -4.11 -15.88 -1.34
C LEU A 62 -5.36 -16.06 -2.21
N GLN A 63 -5.43 -15.40 -3.37
CA GLN A 63 -6.56 -15.57 -4.31
C GLN A 63 -6.57 -16.96 -4.94
N ARG A 64 -5.41 -17.47 -5.31
CA ARG A 64 -5.26 -18.84 -5.81
C ARG A 64 -5.61 -19.86 -4.74
N GLU A 65 -5.19 -19.64 -3.49
CA GLU A 65 -5.54 -20.50 -2.35
C GLU A 65 -7.05 -20.51 -2.09
N ARG A 66 -7.73 -19.35 -2.16
CA ARG A 66 -9.20 -19.27 -2.10
C ARG A 66 -9.86 -20.10 -3.19
N GLY A 67 -9.43 -19.93 -4.44
CA GLY A 67 -9.98 -20.64 -5.59
C GLY A 67 -9.81 -22.16 -5.47
N ARG A 68 -8.62 -22.63 -5.07
CA ARG A 68 -8.35 -24.06 -4.89
C ARG A 68 -9.07 -24.65 -3.67
N SER A 69 -9.26 -23.86 -2.61
CA SER A 69 -10.07 -24.27 -1.46
C SER A 69 -11.52 -24.52 -1.86
N ALA A 70 -12.09 -23.66 -2.71
CA ALA A 70 -13.43 -23.86 -3.25
C ALA A 70 -13.52 -25.16 -4.09
N VAL A 71 -12.55 -25.43 -4.96
CA VAL A 71 -12.50 -26.69 -5.73
C VAL A 71 -12.40 -27.91 -4.81
N PHE A 72 -11.59 -27.84 -3.75
CA PHE A 72 -11.46 -28.93 -2.78
C PHE A 72 -12.78 -29.20 -2.03
N ILE A 73 -13.45 -28.16 -1.54
CA ILE A 73 -14.73 -28.30 -0.83
C ILE A 73 -15.82 -28.83 -1.78
N ALA A 74 -15.85 -28.38 -3.03
CA ALA A 74 -16.82 -28.81 -4.03
C ALA A 74 -16.58 -30.23 -4.57
N SER A 75 -15.40 -30.81 -4.37
CA SER A 75 -15.08 -32.17 -4.82
C SER A 75 -15.72 -33.22 -3.91
N ASP A 76 -16.22 -34.32 -4.45
CA ASP A 76 -16.82 -35.38 -3.63
C ASP A 76 -15.81 -36.06 -2.71
N PRO A 77 -16.06 -36.16 -1.39
CA PRO A 77 -15.17 -36.82 -0.44
C PRO A 77 -14.82 -38.26 -0.87
N GLY A 78 -13.55 -38.63 -0.78
CA GLY A 78 -13.08 -39.98 -1.13
C GLY A 78 -12.91 -40.23 -2.64
N SER A 79 -13.26 -39.29 -3.51
CA SER A 79 -13.01 -39.40 -4.95
C SER A 79 -11.54 -39.16 -5.31
N GLU A 80 -11.12 -39.66 -6.47
CA GLU A 80 -9.80 -39.33 -7.04
C GLU A 80 -9.66 -37.81 -7.29
N ALA A 81 -10.77 -37.15 -7.65
CA ALA A 81 -10.83 -35.71 -7.83
C ALA A 81 -10.54 -34.96 -6.51
N ALA A 82 -11.11 -35.40 -5.39
CA ALA A 82 -10.82 -34.82 -4.07
C ALA A 82 -9.35 -35.00 -3.66
N THR A 83 -8.76 -36.16 -3.94
CA THR A 83 -7.33 -36.41 -3.68
C THR A 83 -6.44 -35.46 -4.51
N LYS A 84 -6.73 -35.30 -5.80
CA LYS A 84 -6.02 -34.35 -6.69
C LYS A 84 -6.22 -32.90 -6.25
N ALA A 85 -7.43 -32.51 -5.87
CA ALA A 85 -7.73 -31.18 -5.37
C ALA A 85 -6.99 -30.88 -4.04
N ALA A 86 -6.93 -31.85 -3.13
CA ALA A 86 -6.18 -31.74 -1.88
C ALA A 86 -4.67 -31.55 -2.11
N GLN A 87 -4.07 -32.35 -3.00
CA GLN A 87 -2.66 -32.20 -3.37
C GLN A 87 -2.37 -30.84 -3.99
N ALA A 88 -3.23 -30.39 -4.91
CA ALA A 88 -3.12 -29.08 -5.55
C ALA A 88 -3.28 -27.92 -4.55
N LEU A 89 -4.21 -28.05 -3.60
CA LEU A 89 -4.40 -27.08 -2.51
C LEU A 89 -3.18 -27.05 -1.58
N GLN A 90 -2.61 -28.21 -1.24
CA GLN A 90 -1.43 -28.27 -0.38
C GLN A 90 -0.20 -27.63 -1.04
N ALA A 91 0.01 -27.87 -2.34
CA ALA A 91 1.07 -27.21 -3.10
C ALA A 91 0.88 -25.68 -3.13
N GLN A 92 -0.37 -25.22 -3.27
CA GLN A 92 -0.70 -23.80 -3.23
C GLN A 92 -0.45 -23.17 -1.86
N ARG A 93 -0.81 -23.86 -0.76
CA ARG A 93 -0.56 -23.37 0.61
C ARG A 93 0.93 -23.15 0.86
N GLN A 94 1.78 -24.06 0.38
CA GLN A 94 3.23 -23.88 0.46
C GLN A 94 3.71 -22.65 -0.31
N ALA A 95 3.10 -22.34 -1.47
CA ALA A 95 3.42 -21.14 -2.23
C ALA A 95 2.98 -19.87 -1.50
N THR A 96 1.77 -19.84 -0.93
CA THR A 96 1.29 -18.76 -0.06
C THR A 96 2.22 -18.55 1.14
N ASP A 97 2.67 -19.62 1.79
CA ASP A 97 3.55 -19.53 2.96
C ASP A 97 4.93 -18.96 2.61
N ARG A 98 5.48 -19.33 1.44
CA ARG A 98 6.71 -18.72 0.92
C ARG A 98 6.52 -17.23 0.62
N ALA A 99 5.40 -16.84 0.00
CA ALA A 99 5.08 -15.44 -0.27
C ALA A 99 4.93 -14.63 1.02
N LEU A 100 4.23 -15.16 2.03
CA LEU A 100 4.08 -14.54 3.34
C LEU A 100 5.41 -14.41 4.08
N SER A 101 6.27 -15.42 4.02
CA SER A 101 7.61 -15.35 4.60
C SER A 101 8.47 -14.31 3.90
N GLY A 102 8.47 -14.28 2.56
CA GLY A 102 9.19 -13.28 1.78
C GLY A 102 8.71 -11.85 2.08
N TYR A 103 7.39 -11.66 2.16
CA TYR A 103 6.81 -10.39 2.58
C TYR A 103 7.28 -9.97 3.97
N ARG A 104 7.25 -10.86 4.97
CA ARG A 104 7.71 -10.54 6.34
C ARG A 104 9.19 -10.15 6.39
N THR A 105 10.04 -10.79 5.58
CA THR A 105 11.45 -10.43 5.48
C THR A 105 11.62 -9.05 4.87
N ASN A 106 11.05 -8.83 3.67
CA ASN A 106 11.18 -7.56 2.96
C ASN A 106 10.52 -6.38 3.70
N LEU A 107 9.45 -6.66 4.45
CA LEU A 107 8.77 -5.67 5.28
C LEU A 107 9.68 -5.14 6.39
N LYS A 108 10.52 -5.99 7.01
CA LYS A 108 11.47 -5.54 8.02
C LYS A 108 12.48 -4.55 7.44
N ASP A 109 12.98 -4.83 6.24
CA ASP A 109 13.91 -3.94 5.54
C ASP A 109 13.24 -2.60 5.24
N VAL A 110 12.04 -2.63 4.66
CA VAL A 110 11.26 -1.42 4.34
C VAL A 110 10.93 -0.58 5.59
N LEU A 111 10.54 -1.21 6.71
CA LEU A 111 10.27 -0.52 7.97
C LEU A 111 11.53 0.04 8.65
N SER A 112 12.72 -0.47 8.32
CA SER A 112 14.00 0.03 8.85
C SER A 112 14.56 1.20 8.07
N GLU A 113 14.24 1.30 6.78
CA GLU A 113 14.71 2.34 5.87
C GLU A 113 13.80 3.58 5.84
N ALA A 114 12.52 3.44 6.20
CA ALA A 114 11.50 4.47 6.05
C ALA A 114 10.63 4.66 7.31
N ASP A 115 10.28 5.91 7.61
CA ASP A 115 9.43 6.26 8.75
C ASP A 115 7.97 6.40 8.32
N PHE A 116 7.21 5.31 8.44
CA PHE A 116 5.78 5.28 8.11
C PHE A 116 4.92 5.83 9.24
N ASP A 117 3.93 6.68 8.93
CA ASP A 117 2.93 7.13 9.91
C ASP A 117 2.20 5.95 10.57
N ALA A 118 1.73 6.16 11.80
CA ALA A 118 1.07 5.17 12.64
C ALA A 118 -0.06 4.40 11.91
N ALA A 119 -0.89 5.08 11.11
CA ALA A 119 -1.98 4.43 10.40
C ALA A 119 -1.53 3.32 9.43
N VAL A 120 -0.35 3.46 8.80
CA VAL A 120 0.21 2.43 7.90
C VAL A 120 0.81 1.29 8.71
N ARG A 121 1.50 1.59 9.81
CA ARG A 121 2.01 0.56 10.74
C ARG A 121 0.88 -0.28 11.32
N ASP A 122 -0.19 0.35 11.79
CA ASP A 122 -1.37 -0.34 12.30
C ASP A 122 -1.99 -1.25 11.23
N SER A 123 -2.05 -0.79 9.97
CA SER A 123 -2.62 -1.59 8.90
C SER A 123 -1.75 -2.80 8.54
N ILE A 124 -0.43 -2.64 8.58
CA ILE A 124 0.54 -3.74 8.39
C ILE A 124 0.43 -4.75 9.53
N GLU A 125 0.31 -4.28 10.76
CA GLU A 125 0.16 -5.12 11.94
C GLU A 125 -1.14 -5.92 11.88
N ARG A 126 -2.27 -5.27 11.58
CA ARG A 126 -3.56 -5.95 11.36
C ARG A 126 -3.45 -7.05 10.30
N PHE A 127 -2.86 -6.74 9.15
CA PHE A 127 -2.64 -7.75 8.11
C PHE A 127 -1.76 -8.92 8.60
N THR A 128 -0.73 -8.63 9.40
CA THR A 128 0.17 -9.67 9.93
C THR A 128 -0.54 -10.58 10.94
N GLN A 129 -1.40 -10.00 11.78
CA GLN A 129 -2.26 -10.74 12.73
C GLN A 129 -3.28 -11.61 11.98
N ASP A 130 -3.97 -11.03 11.01
CA ASP A 130 -4.91 -11.70 10.11
C ASP A 130 -4.26 -12.89 9.38
N ALA A 131 -3.05 -12.70 8.83
CA ALA A 131 -2.28 -13.76 8.20
C ALA A 131 -1.87 -14.87 9.20
N GLY A 132 -1.77 -14.56 10.49
CA GLY A 132 -1.57 -15.55 11.56
C GLY A 132 -2.76 -16.49 11.74
N ASN A 133 -3.97 -16.02 11.45
CA ASN A 133 -5.21 -16.81 11.55
C ASN A 133 -5.44 -17.74 10.35
N LEU A 134 -4.61 -17.66 9.31
CA LEU A 134 -4.74 -18.48 8.10
C LEU A 134 -4.66 -19.99 8.38
N SER A 135 -3.91 -20.41 9.41
CA SER A 135 -3.83 -21.81 9.82
C SER A 135 -5.17 -22.36 10.32
N ALA A 136 -5.90 -21.59 11.11
CA ALA A 136 -7.22 -21.97 11.60
C ALA A 136 -8.25 -22.06 10.47
N LEU A 137 -8.22 -21.12 9.52
CA LEU A 137 -9.06 -21.19 8.31
C LEU A 137 -8.76 -22.44 7.49
N ARG A 138 -7.47 -22.76 7.28
CA ARG A 138 -7.06 -23.99 6.56
C ARG A 138 -7.57 -25.26 7.23
N GLN A 139 -7.54 -25.32 8.57
CA GLN A 139 -8.10 -26.45 9.33
C GLN A 139 -9.62 -26.58 9.14
N GLN A 140 -10.36 -25.46 9.11
CA GLN A 140 -11.81 -25.47 8.84
C GLN A 140 -12.12 -25.97 7.42
N VAL A 141 -11.31 -25.56 6.43
CA VAL A 141 -11.42 -26.03 5.04
C VAL A 141 -11.11 -27.52 4.95
N ASP A 142 -10.06 -27.99 5.62
CA ASP A 142 -9.65 -29.40 5.62
C ASP A 142 -10.69 -30.29 6.28
N ALA A 143 -11.30 -29.82 7.37
CA ALA A 143 -12.41 -30.47 8.04
C ALA A 143 -13.74 -30.37 7.26
N ARG A 144 -13.78 -29.57 6.18
CA ARG A 144 -15.00 -29.17 5.47
C ARG A 144 -16.08 -28.62 6.41
N ALA A 145 -15.66 -28.04 7.52
CA ALA A 145 -16.53 -27.50 8.55
C ALA A 145 -17.08 -26.12 8.16
N ALA A 146 -16.38 -25.41 7.27
CA ALA A 146 -16.83 -24.14 6.70
C ALA A 146 -17.53 -24.37 5.36
N SER A 147 -18.64 -23.67 5.14
CA SER A 147 -19.31 -23.65 3.84
C SER A 147 -18.44 -22.97 2.77
N LEU A 148 -18.75 -23.20 1.49
CA LEU A 148 -18.06 -22.56 0.36
C LEU A 148 -18.08 -21.02 0.47
N SER A 149 -19.25 -20.48 0.84
CA SER A 149 -19.48 -19.04 1.02
C SER A 149 -18.69 -18.47 2.21
N GLU A 150 -18.67 -19.20 3.33
CA GLU A 150 -17.99 -18.77 4.56
C GLU A 150 -16.47 -18.77 4.39
N SER A 151 -15.91 -19.82 3.78
CA SER A 151 -14.48 -19.88 3.43
C SER A 151 -14.10 -18.76 2.47
N ALA A 152 -14.91 -18.52 1.43
CA ALA A 152 -14.67 -17.46 0.46
C ALA A 152 -14.71 -16.06 1.08
N SER A 153 -15.64 -15.82 2.02
CA SER A 153 -15.76 -14.58 2.79
C SER A 153 -14.53 -14.33 3.66
N GLN A 154 -14.07 -15.34 4.42
CA GLN A 154 -12.89 -15.23 5.27
C GLN A 154 -11.62 -14.93 4.46
N TYR A 155 -11.38 -15.66 3.36
CA TYR A 155 -10.26 -15.35 2.45
C TYR A 155 -10.38 -13.93 1.85
N THR A 156 -11.59 -13.49 1.52
CA THR A 156 -11.82 -12.15 0.96
C THR A 156 -11.56 -11.05 2.00
N GLY A 157 -11.90 -11.28 3.27
CA GLY A 157 -11.55 -10.39 4.38
C GLY A 157 -10.04 -10.21 4.53
N LEU A 158 -9.26 -11.31 4.47
CA LEU A 158 -7.80 -11.27 4.52
C LEU A 158 -7.18 -10.48 3.34
N ILE A 159 -7.74 -10.63 2.15
CA ILE A 159 -7.31 -9.86 0.96
C ILE A 159 -7.68 -8.39 1.11
N ALA A 160 -8.84 -8.07 1.69
CA ALA A 160 -9.30 -6.70 1.89
C ALA A 160 -8.48 -5.95 2.96
N SER A 161 -8.12 -6.60 4.07
CA SER A 161 -7.31 -5.97 5.11
C SER A 161 -5.92 -5.58 4.60
N ARG A 162 -5.34 -6.39 3.70
CA ARG A 162 -4.14 -6.03 2.93
C ARG A 162 -4.35 -4.76 2.10
N CYS A 163 -5.39 -4.70 1.27
CA CYS A 163 -5.65 -3.57 0.39
C CYS A 163 -5.90 -2.25 1.16
N SER A 164 -6.46 -2.33 2.37
CA SER A 164 -6.70 -1.14 3.20
C SER A 164 -5.41 -0.39 3.54
N SER A 165 -4.28 -1.10 3.73
CA SER A 165 -2.96 -0.49 4.02
C SER A 165 -2.46 0.42 2.90
N ALA A 166 -2.65 -0.01 1.64
CA ALA A 166 -2.27 0.75 0.45
C ALA A 166 -3.31 1.82 0.09
N GLY A 167 -4.61 1.51 0.25
CA GLY A 167 -5.72 2.39 -0.13
C GLY A 167 -5.93 3.61 0.78
N LEU A 168 -5.64 3.48 2.08
CA LEU A 168 -5.92 4.56 3.05
C LEU A 168 -5.13 5.84 2.79
N ARG A 169 -3.95 5.75 2.15
CA ARG A 169 -3.08 6.92 1.88
C ARG A 169 -3.14 7.39 0.43
N ILE A 170 -3.36 6.50 -0.56
CA ILE A 170 -3.62 6.90 -1.96
C ILE A 170 -4.89 7.77 -2.04
N ARG A 171 -5.91 7.47 -1.24
CA ARG A 171 -7.14 8.28 -1.19
C ARG A 171 -6.95 9.68 -0.61
N ASN A 172 -5.85 9.92 0.10
CA ASN A 172 -5.53 11.22 0.71
C ASN A 172 -4.46 11.99 -0.10
N TRP A 173 -4.24 11.61 -1.37
CA TRP A 173 -3.31 12.30 -2.29
C TRP A 173 -3.80 13.72 -2.61
N PRO A 174 -2.97 14.76 -2.43
CA PRO A 174 -3.37 16.11 -2.79
C PRO A 174 -3.55 16.22 -4.30
N ALA A 175 -4.75 16.63 -4.74
CA ALA A 175 -5.18 16.76 -6.14
C ALA A 175 -4.35 17.76 -7.00
N ARG A 176 -3.24 18.31 -6.49
CA ARG A 176 -2.43 19.36 -7.16
C ARG A 176 -1.35 18.83 -8.12
N LEU A 177 -1.11 17.52 -8.20
CA LEU A 177 -0.02 16.93 -9.00
C LEU A 177 -0.49 16.17 -10.26
N THR A 178 -1.76 16.24 -10.62
CA THR A 178 -2.30 15.65 -11.86
C THR A 178 -2.18 16.67 -13.00
N PRO A 179 -1.13 16.64 -13.84
CA PRO A 179 -1.39 16.15 -15.20
C PRO A 179 -0.22 15.54 -16.02
N ILE A 180 0.94 15.14 -15.47
CA ILE A 180 2.13 14.91 -16.32
C ILE A 180 2.55 13.44 -16.54
N LEU A 181 2.12 12.47 -15.73
CA LEU A 181 2.52 11.07 -15.92
C LEU A 181 1.30 10.17 -16.20
N PRO A 182 1.31 9.32 -17.26
CA PRO A 182 0.33 8.27 -17.39
C PRO A 182 0.49 7.37 -16.18
N TRP A 183 -0.55 7.33 -15.35
CA TRP A 183 -0.61 6.52 -14.14
C TRP A 183 -0.02 5.13 -14.42
N PRO A 184 0.94 4.63 -13.61
CA PRO A 184 1.21 3.20 -13.63
C PRO A 184 -0.14 2.54 -13.38
N ARG A 185 -0.55 1.61 -14.24
CA ARG A 185 -1.76 0.82 -14.02
C ARG A 185 -1.56 0.10 -12.69
N LEU A 186 -2.03 0.71 -11.61
CA LEU A 186 -1.97 0.14 -10.29
C LEU A 186 -2.67 -1.23 -10.38
N PRO A 187 -2.12 -2.28 -9.77
CA PRO A 187 -2.82 -3.55 -9.65
C PRO A 187 -4.16 -3.25 -8.97
N ARG A 188 -5.26 -3.38 -9.72
CA ARG A 188 -6.60 -3.18 -9.17
C ARG A 188 -6.77 -4.21 -8.06
N CYS A 189 -7.13 -3.76 -6.86
CA CYS A 189 -7.54 -4.65 -5.79
C CYS A 189 -8.64 -5.59 -6.34
N PRO A 190 -8.43 -6.91 -6.37
CA PRO A 190 -9.37 -7.82 -7.04
C PRO A 190 -10.74 -7.95 -6.35
N VAL A 191 -10.90 -7.34 -5.17
CA VAL A 191 -12.17 -7.22 -4.45
C VAL A 191 -13.22 -6.46 -5.25
N GLU A 192 -12.81 -5.57 -6.16
CA GLU A 192 -13.74 -4.79 -7.01
C GLU A 192 -14.57 -5.66 -7.98
N ASN A 193 -14.15 -6.90 -8.23
CA ASN A 193 -14.84 -7.84 -9.12
C ASN A 193 -15.59 -8.97 -8.39
N ALA A 194 -15.80 -8.88 -7.07
CA ALA A 194 -16.67 -9.83 -6.39
C ALA A 194 -18.13 -9.61 -6.87
N PRO A 195 -18.83 -10.64 -7.37
CA PRO A 195 -20.24 -10.50 -7.73
C PRO A 195 -21.01 -10.05 -6.48
N ARG A 196 -21.71 -8.91 -6.58
CA ARG A 196 -22.73 -8.55 -5.61
C ARG A 196 -23.86 -9.56 -5.78
N GLU A 197 -23.91 -10.56 -4.91
CA GLU A 197 -25.07 -11.45 -4.82
C GLU A 197 -26.30 -10.61 -4.47
N PRO A 198 -27.43 -10.78 -5.18
CA PRO A 198 -28.70 -10.18 -4.79
C PRO A 198 -29.21 -10.88 -3.52
N GLY A 199 -29.76 -10.09 -2.60
CA GLY A 199 -30.37 -10.60 -1.36
C GLY A 199 -31.67 -11.36 -1.58
#